data_AF-A0A0F9RHV1-F1
#
_entry.id   AF-A0A0F9RHV1-F1
#
_cell.length_a   1.000
_cell.length_b   1.000
_cell.length_c   1.000
_cell.angle_alpha   90.00
_cell.angle_beta   90.00
_cell.angle_gamma   90.00
#
_symmetry.space_group_name_H-M   'P 1'
#
loop_
_entity.id
_entity.type
_entity.pdbx_description
1 polymer ?
#
loop_
_entity_poly.entity_id
_entity_poly.type
_entity_poly.pdbx_seq_one_letter_code
_entity_poly.pdbx_strand_id
1 'polypeptide(L)' 'MSNTSSSSSGGIGFVGLLTIVLIVLKLTEHIAWSWWWVLSPIWIATIGVLLLLATGGCVVLGMYWLDKSR' A
#
# COMPACT_ATOMS: atom_id res chain seq x y z
N MET A 1 -4.20 -29.17 23.33
CA MET A 1 -3.73 -28.61 22.05
C MET A 1 -4.89 -27.89 21.36
N SER A 2 -4.88 -26.57 21.27
CA SER A 2 -5.83 -25.80 20.46
C SER A 2 -5.20 -25.51 19.09
N ASN A 3 -5.62 -26.25 18.07
CA ASN A 3 -5.23 -26.06 16.70
C ASN A 3 -5.86 -24.76 16.18
N THR A 4 -5.12 -23.64 16.22
CA THR A 4 -5.57 -22.38 15.65
C THR A 4 -5.50 -22.49 14.13
N SER A 5 -6.64 -22.80 13.51
CA SER A 5 -6.81 -22.73 12.07
C SER A 5 -6.66 -21.28 11.65
N SER A 6 -5.49 -20.92 11.15
CA SER A 6 -5.20 -19.61 10.56
C SER A 6 -5.97 -19.50 9.25
N SER A 7 -7.23 -19.08 9.33
CA SER A 7 -8.07 -18.76 8.19
C SER A 7 -7.48 -17.53 7.51
N SER A 8 -6.59 -17.75 6.54
CA SER A 8 -6.03 -16.71 5.69
C SER A 8 -7.15 -16.12 4.83
N SER A 9 -7.85 -15.12 5.36
CA SER A 9 -8.85 -14.32 4.67
C SER A 9 -8.14 -13.39 3.67
N GLY A 10 -7.57 -13.96 2.62
CA GLY A 10 -7.04 -13.26 1.46
C GLY A 10 -8.18 -12.75 0.58
N GLY A 11 -8.97 -11.81 1.10
CA GLY A 11 -9.92 -11.06 0.30
C GLY A 11 -9.19 -9.90 -0.39
N ILE A 12 -9.47 -9.68 -1.68
CA ILE A 12 -9.14 -8.41 -2.33
C ILE A 12 -9.67 -7.30 -1.41
N GLY A 13 -8.74 -6.54 -0.82
CA GLY A 13 -9.10 -5.45 0.07
C GLY A 13 -10.04 -4.51 -0.67
N PHE A 14 -11.00 -3.93 0.04
CA PHE A 14 -11.97 -2.96 -0.50
C PHE A 14 -11.33 -1.95 -1.47
N VAL A 15 -10.10 -1.53 -1.18
CA VAL A 15 -9.25 -0.68 -2.02
C VAL A 15 -9.00 -1.26 -3.42
N GLY A 16 -8.73 -2.55 -3.56
CA GLY A 16 -8.50 -3.21 -4.85
C GLY A 16 -9.74 -3.22 -5.73
N LEU A 17 -10.92 -3.50 -5.17
CA LEU A 17 -12.20 -3.39 -5.89
C LEU A 17 -12.50 -1.95 -6.30
N LEU A 18 -12.29 -0.99 -5.39
CA LEU A 18 -12.43 0.44 -5.69
C LEU A 18 -11.50 0.86 -6.83
N THR A 19 -10.27 0.35 -6.84
CA THR A 19 -9.26 0.60 -7.90
C THR A 19 -9.75 0.06 -9.23
N ILE A 20 -10.24 -1.19 -9.27
CA ILE A 20 -10.76 -1.80 -10.50
C ILE A 20 -11.98 -1.03 -11.02
N VAL A 21 -12.93 -0.66 -10.14
CA VAL A 21 -14.11 0.15 -10.53
C VAL A 21 -13.73 1.51 -11.09
N LEU A 22 -12.75 2.20 -10.48
CA LEU A 22 -12.23 3.47 -10.97
C LEU A 22 -11.55 3.34 -12.34
N ILE A 23 -10.86 2.22 -12.61
CA ILE A 23 -10.25 1.94 -13.91
C ILE A 23 -11.34 1.67 -14.97
N VAL A 24 -12.35 0.86 -14.64
CA VAL A 24 -13.43 0.50 -15.57
C VAL A 24 -14.25 1.73 -15.96
N LEU A 25 -14.65 2.59 -15.00
CA LEU A 25 -15.41 3.81 -15.27
C LEU A 25 -14.66 4.76 -16.22
N LYS A 26 -13.33 4.75 -16.16
CA LYS A 26 -12.44 5.58 -17.00
C LYS A 26 -12.28 5.02 -18.42
N LEU A 27 -12.36 3.69 -18.59
CA LEU A 27 -12.36 3.02 -19.90
C LEU A 27 -13.72 3.12 -20.60
N THR A 28 -14.82 3.28 -19.85
CA THR A 28 -16.16 3.56 -20.40
C THR A 28 -16.30 5.00 -20.94
N GLU A 29 -15.19 5.74 -21.10
CA GLU A 29 -15.12 7.07 -21.75
C GLU A 29 -16.08 8.13 -21.18
N HIS A 30 -16.59 7.95 -19.95
CA HIS A 30 -17.52 8.90 -19.35
C HIS A 30 -16.83 10.13 -18.76
N ILE A 31 -15.49 10.12 -18.66
CA ILE A 31 -14.67 11.13 -17.98
C ILE A 31 -13.34 11.34 -18.74
N ALA A 32 -13.17 12.48 -19.40
CA ALA A 32 -11.95 12.90 -20.14
C ALA A 32 -10.76 13.30 -19.24
N TRP A 33 -10.76 12.89 -17.98
CA TRP A 33 -9.84 13.39 -16.97
C TRP A 33 -8.48 12.66 -16.96
N SER A 34 -7.47 13.29 -16.37
CA SER A 34 -6.10 12.78 -16.31
C SER A 34 -5.99 11.50 -15.46
N TRP A 35 -5.25 10.52 -15.99
CA TRP A 35 -4.97 9.23 -15.36
C TRP A 35 -4.28 9.36 -13.98
N TRP A 36 -3.59 10.48 -13.75
CA TRP A 36 -2.99 10.85 -12.46
C TRP A 36 -3.96 10.78 -11.27
N TRP A 37 -5.23 11.12 -11.46
CA TRP A 37 -6.22 11.06 -10.37
C TRP A 37 -6.82 9.67 -10.15
N VAL A 38 -6.88 8.83 -11.19
CA VAL A 38 -7.23 7.40 -11.06
C VAL A 38 -6.18 6.68 -10.20
N LEU A 39 -4.94 7.13 -10.30
CA LEU A 39 -3.83 6.62 -9.52
C LEU A 39 -3.78 7.23 -8.10
N SER A 40 -4.48 8.32 -7.80
CA SER A 40 -4.47 8.95 -6.46
C SER A 40 -4.67 7.96 -5.29
N PRO A 41 -5.62 6.99 -5.35
CA PRO A 41 -5.79 5.97 -4.30
C PRO A 41 -4.58 5.02 -4.18
N ILE A 42 -3.89 4.74 -5.30
CA ILE A 42 -2.69 3.90 -5.29
C ILE A 42 -1.48 4.69 -4.80
N TRP A 43 -1.39 5.98 -5.12
CA TRP A 43 -0.32 6.88 -4.66
C TRP A 43 -0.39 7.10 -3.15
N ILE A 44 -1.58 7.26 -2.57
CA ILE A 44 -1.69 7.42 -1.12
C ILE A 44 -1.28 6.13 -0.39
N ALA A 45 -1.61 4.97 -0.95
CA ALA A 45 -1.21 3.68 -0.42
C ALA A 45 0.31 3.46 -0.55
N THR A 46 0.90 3.74 -1.72
CA THR A 46 2.35 3.57 -1.93
C THR A 46 3.16 4.55 -1.10
N ILE A 47 2.75 5.82 -0.99
CA ILE A 47 3.41 6.81 -0.13
C ILE A 47 3.32 6.37 1.33
N GLY A 48 2.15 5.90 1.80
CA GLY A 48 1.99 5.40 3.17
C GLY A 48 2.93 4.24 3.51
N VAL A 49 3.04 3.26 2.60
CA VAL A 49 3.98 2.14 2.75
C VAL A 49 5.43 2.60 2.69
N LEU A 50 5.77 3.50 1.76
CA LEU A 50 7.12 4.05 1.62
C LEU A 50 7.55 4.82 2.87
N LEU A 51 6.66 5.61 3.47
CA LEU A 51 6.90 6.34 4.71
C LEU A 51 7.13 5.40 5.89
N LEU A 52 6.34 4.32 5.98
CA LEU A 52 6.50 3.29 7.00
C LEU A 52 7.85 2.56 6.86
N LEU A 53 8.22 2.17 5.63
CA LEU A 53 9.51 1.56 5.33
C LEU A 53 10.67 2.53 5.54
N ALA A 54 10.52 3.80 5.16
CA ALA A 54 11.56 4.80 5.30
C ALA A 54 11.80 5.14 6.77
N THR A 55 10.73 5.33 7.57
CA THR A 55 10.86 5.59 9.01
C THR A 55 11.41 4.37 9.74
N GLY A 56 10.85 3.17 9.50
CA GLY A 56 11.37 1.92 10.08
C GLY A 56 12.81 1.64 9.66
N GLY A 57 13.12 1.78 8.37
CA GLY A 57 14.46 1.61 7.82
C GLY A 57 15.46 2.64 8.38
N CYS A 58 15.06 3.90 8.54
CA CYS A 58 15.92 4.94 9.11
C CYS A 58 16.22 4.68 10.60
N VAL A 59 15.23 4.21 11.37
CA VAL A 59 15.43 3.80 12.78
C VAL A 59 16.39 2.61 12.87
N VAL A 60 16.15 1.57 12.07
CA VAL A 60 16.99 0.37 12.05
C VAL A 60 18.41 0.71 11.60
N LEU A 61 18.56 1.47 10.51
CA LEU A 61 19.87 1.95 10.04
C LEU A 61 20.56 2.80 11.10
N GLY A 62 19.84 3.68 11.79
CA GLY A 62 20.36 4.47 12.89
C GLY A 62 20.85 3.60 14.05
N MET A 63 20.09 2.58 14.44
CA MET A 63 20.49 1.61 15.46
C MET A 63 21.73 0.81 15.03
N TYR A 64 21.78 0.35 13.77
CA TYR A 64 22.95 -0.33 13.20
C TYR A 64 24.19 0.57 13.20
N TRP A 65 24.02 1.85 12.88
CA TRP A 65 25.11 2.84 12.91
C TRP A 65 25.60 3.10 14.33
N LEU A 66 24.68 3.13 15.31
CA LEU A 66 24.98 3.36 16.71
C LEU A 66 25.74 2.17 17.33
N ASP A 67 25.34 0.95 16.99
CA ASP A 67 26.00 -0.29 17.46
C ASP A 67 27.41 -0.42 16.88
N LYS A 68 27.58 -0.12 15.58
CA LYS A 68 28.88 -0.14 14.92
C LYS A 68 29.87 0.92 15.43
N SER A 69 29.36 2.00 16.03
CA SER A 69 30.18 3.06 16.62
C SER A 69 30.60 2.81 18.08
N ARG A 70 30.16 1.70 18.69
CA ARG A 70 30.65 1.25 20.00
C ARG A 70 31.78 0.23 19.84
#